data_AF-A0A8S2D8X4-F1
#
_entry.id   AF-A0A8S2D8X4-F1
#
_cell.length_a   1.000
_cell.length_b   1.000
_cell.length_c   1.000
_cell.angle_alpha   90.00
_cell.angle_beta   90.00
_cell.angle_gamma   90.00
#
_symmetry.space_group_name_H-M   'P 1'
#
loop_
_entity.id
_entity.type
_entity.pdbx_description
1 polymer ?
#
loop_
_entity_poly.entity_id
_entity_poly.type
_entity_poly.pdbx_seq_one_letter_code
_entity_poly.pdbx_strand_id
1 'polypeptide(L)'
;MDLNGQFMKRGDNDDNIIKTKSDSADQTIFDRKGNGINTSLTAVSLSPSSSLSNIITPTTPPPSLTFSLRYDSSTSILYLRIISAQDLTSSYRKLKSSITTILDSYVRVVLLPEKTQKLKTRIIKKTAQPFYDETLEFNNIKGEEQSLLFTVSSYDTFTRDEILGELLFPLNSSILNLATMEKEITFTKDIMSRYKQLSIQELGEVLISLSYQPSIGTITIIVLKVTNLPQIGASRLI
;
A
#
# COMPACT_ATOMS: atom_id res chain seq x y z
N MET A 1 -21.70 48.59 59.26
CA MET A 1 -20.32 48.62 58.75
C MET A 1 -20.36 48.31 57.27
N ASP A 2 -20.84 49.27 56.48
CA ASP A 2 -20.12 49.97 55.41
C ASP A 2 -18.88 49.28 54.80
N LEU A 3 -18.57 49.35 53.50
CA LEU A 3 -19.14 50.00 52.30
C LEU A 3 -18.22 49.65 51.08
N ASN A 4 -18.76 49.74 49.86
CA ASN A 4 -18.11 50.00 48.55
C ASN A 4 -17.40 48.81 47.85
N GLY A 5 -17.73 48.39 46.61
CA GLY A 5 -18.15 49.14 45.41
C GLY A 5 -16.92 49.40 44.51
N GLN A 6 -16.92 49.43 43.18
CA GLN A 6 -17.97 49.46 42.15
C GLN A 6 -17.25 49.51 40.76
N PHE A 7 -17.66 48.64 39.82
CA PHE A 7 -17.97 48.86 38.39
C PHE A 7 -17.02 49.49 37.30
N MET A 8 -17.26 48.98 36.07
CA MET A 8 -17.26 49.62 34.71
C MET A 8 -15.88 49.89 34.04
N LYS A 9 -15.62 49.76 32.73
CA LYS A 9 -16.41 50.01 31.49
C LYS A 9 -15.86 49.24 30.25
N ARG A 10 -16.79 49.12 29.28
CA ARG A 10 -16.63 48.88 27.83
C ARG A 10 -15.54 49.71 27.14
N GLY A 11 -15.02 49.17 26.04
CA GLY A 11 -14.37 49.90 24.95
C GLY A 11 -14.40 49.06 23.68
N ASP A 12 -15.29 49.44 22.76
CA ASP A 12 -15.31 49.04 21.34
C ASP A 12 -14.22 49.80 20.54
N ASN A 13 -14.08 49.39 19.27
CA ASN A 13 -13.43 50.04 18.11
C ASN A 13 -11.93 49.77 17.92
N ASP A 14 -11.39 49.58 16.71
CA ASP A 14 -11.91 49.37 15.36
C ASP A 14 -10.69 49.01 14.47
N ASP A 15 -10.98 48.48 13.28
CA ASP A 15 -10.17 48.57 12.06
C ASP A 15 -8.81 47.86 11.96
N ASN A 16 -8.82 46.68 11.32
CA ASN A 16 -7.96 46.54 10.14
C ASN A 16 -8.58 45.64 9.06
N ILE A 17 -9.06 46.35 8.05
CA ILE A 17 -9.63 45.92 6.78
C ILE A 17 -8.50 45.37 5.89
N ILE A 18 -8.52 44.07 5.58
CA ILE A 18 -7.85 43.55 4.37
C ILE A 18 -8.94 43.33 3.33
N LYS A 19 -9.06 44.32 2.43
CA LYS A 19 -9.85 44.26 1.21
C LYS A 19 -9.29 43.16 0.31
N THR A 20 -10.05 42.07 0.17
CA THR A 20 -9.95 41.14 -0.94
C THR A 20 -10.30 41.89 -2.22
N LYS A 21 -9.29 42.12 -3.07
CA LYS A 21 -9.46 42.69 -4.41
C LYS A 21 -9.97 41.57 -5.32
N SER A 22 -11.24 41.63 -5.66
CA SER A 22 -11.87 40.90 -6.75
C SER A 22 -11.70 41.68 -8.06
N ASP A 23 -10.84 41.18 -8.94
CA ASP A 23 -10.78 41.46 -10.38
C ASP A 23 -10.20 40.13 -10.94
N SER A 24 -10.81 39.37 -11.84
CA SER A 24 -11.30 39.76 -13.16
C SER A 24 -12.31 38.75 -13.71
N ALA A 25 -13.24 39.26 -14.49
CA ALA A 25 -14.33 38.56 -15.14
C ALA A 25 -13.86 37.52 -16.17
N ASP A 26 -14.45 36.32 -16.12
CA ASP A 26 -14.40 35.34 -17.20
C ASP A 26 -15.67 35.48 -18.04
N GLN A 27 -15.63 36.36 -19.04
CA GLN A 27 -16.68 36.46 -20.06
C GLN A 27 -16.46 35.35 -21.09
N THR A 28 -17.24 34.27 -20.99
CA THR A 28 -17.40 33.33 -22.11
C THR A 28 -18.45 33.88 -23.07
N ILE A 29 -17.97 34.47 -24.16
CA ILE A 29 -18.75 34.81 -25.34
C ILE A 29 -19.20 33.50 -26.01
N PHE A 30 -20.52 33.33 -26.15
CA PHE A 30 -21.10 32.35 -27.05
C PHE A 30 -20.96 32.85 -28.48
N ASP A 31 -20.28 32.10 -29.34
CA ASP A 31 -20.51 32.18 -30.78
C ASP A 31 -20.62 30.78 -31.41
N ARG A 32 -21.75 30.58 -32.08
CA ARG A 32 -22.05 29.45 -32.98
C ARG A 32 -21.58 29.80 -34.38
N LYS A 33 -20.77 28.95 -35.00
CA LYS A 33 -20.99 28.44 -36.38
C LYS A 33 -19.97 27.35 -36.71
N GLY A 34 -20.47 26.26 -37.28
CA GLY A 34 -19.69 25.05 -37.54
C GLY A 34 -18.82 25.10 -38.80
N ASN A 35 -17.97 24.08 -38.94
CA ASN A 35 -17.83 23.30 -40.16
C ASN A 35 -17.01 22.05 -39.86
N GLY A 36 -17.36 20.94 -40.54
CA GLY A 36 -16.75 19.64 -40.35
C GLY A 36 -15.28 19.60 -40.77
N ILE A 37 -14.50 18.88 -39.97
CA ILE A 37 -13.21 18.32 -40.36
C ILE A 37 -13.18 16.88 -39.85
N ASN A 38 -13.08 15.94 -40.79
CA ASN A 38 -12.74 14.56 -40.51
C ASN A 38 -11.32 14.53 -39.95
N THR A 39 -11.15 14.17 -38.68
CA THR A 39 -9.84 13.85 -38.12
C THR A 39 -9.87 12.43 -37.58
N SER A 40 -9.18 11.54 -38.30
CA SER A 40 -8.74 10.24 -37.82
C SER A 40 -8.04 10.42 -36.47
N LEU A 41 -8.66 9.94 -35.39
CA LEU A 41 -8.03 9.91 -34.07
C LEU A 41 -7.05 8.73 -34.02
N THR A 42 -5.78 9.01 -34.27
CA THR A 42 -4.67 8.15 -33.85
C THR A 42 -4.80 7.88 -32.37
N ALA A 43 -4.67 6.61 -31.96
CA ALA A 43 -4.66 6.21 -30.56
C ALA A 43 -3.56 6.99 -29.81
N VAL A 44 -3.98 7.98 -29.02
CA VAL A 44 -3.11 8.62 -28.06
C VAL A 44 -2.92 7.57 -26.95
N SER A 45 -1.73 6.98 -26.91
CA SER A 45 -1.26 6.28 -25.72
C SER A 45 -1.34 7.28 -24.57
N LEU A 46 -2.38 7.16 -23.75
CA LEU A 46 -2.44 7.80 -22.45
C LEU A 46 -1.40 7.10 -21.58
N SER A 47 -0.14 7.54 -21.70
CA SER A 47 0.76 7.47 -20.56
C SER A 47 0.07 8.25 -19.43
N PRO A 48 0.08 7.75 -18.18
CA PRO A 48 -0.50 8.49 -17.08
C PRO A 48 0.35 9.75 -16.87
N SER A 49 -0.06 10.85 -17.50
CA SER A 49 0.54 12.16 -17.28
C SER A 49 0.24 12.56 -15.85
N SER A 50 1.29 12.56 -15.04
CA SER A 50 1.35 13.14 -13.71
C SER A 50 0.69 14.51 -13.69
N SER A 51 -0.49 14.56 -13.07
CA SER A 51 -1.14 15.83 -12.76
C SER A 51 -0.38 16.51 -11.63
N LEU A 52 -0.06 17.78 -11.85
CA LEU A 52 0.69 18.67 -10.97
C LEU A 52 0.11 18.72 -9.54
N SER A 53 0.78 18.03 -8.62
CA SER A 53 0.82 18.42 -7.21
C SER A 53 2.27 18.43 -6.74
N ASN A 54 3.00 19.49 -7.09
CA ASN A 54 4.21 19.87 -6.36
C ASN A 54 3.80 20.47 -5.01
N ILE A 55 3.16 19.67 -4.17
CA ILE A 55 3.35 19.77 -2.73
C ILE A 55 4.47 18.77 -2.48
N ILE A 56 5.63 19.25 -2.05
CA ILE A 56 6.70 18.39 -1.53
C ILE A 56 6.13 17.78 -0.25
N THR A 57 5.32 16.73 -0.38
CA THR A 57 5.13 15.78 0.71
C THR A 57 6.52 15.16 0.91
N PRO A 58 7.12 15.21 2.10
CA PRO A 58 8.34 14.44 2.34
C PRO A 58 8.01 12.99 1.94
N THR A 59 8.63 12.53 0.86
CA THR A 59 8.38 11.20 0.29
C THR A 59 8.90 10.21 1.31
N THR A 60 8.04 9.84 2.25
CA THR A 60 8.39 8.88 3.29
C THR A 60 8.61 7.56 2.56
N PRO A 61 9.75 6.87 2.77
CA PRO A 61 10.02 5.61 2.08
C PRO A 61 8.85 4.62 2.29
N PRO A 62 8.57 3.75 1.32
CA PRO A 62 7.59 2.70 1.53
C PRO A 62 8.04 1.83 2.73
N PRO A 63 7.09 1.36 3.55
CA PRO A 63 7.43 0.45 4.63
C PRO A 63 8.09 -0.79 4.03
N SER A 64 9.17 -1.25 4.65
CA SER A 64 9.98 -2.35 4.13
C SER A 64 10.31 -3.37 5.23
N LEU A 65 10.57 -4.60 4.80
CA LEU A 65 10.97 -5.73 5.63
C LEU A 65 12.32 -6.25 5.15
N THR A 66 13.26 -6.36 6.08
CA THR A 66 14.57 -6.97 5.86
C THR A 66 14.61 -8.35 6.50
N PHE A 67 14.99 -9.36 5.73
CA PHE A 67 15.10 -10.75 6.17
C PHE A 67 16.23 -11.44 5.42
N SER A 68 16.73 -12.55 5.97
CA SER A 68 17.72 -13.38 5.30
C SER A 68 17.31 -14.85 5.21
N LEU A 69 17.86 -15.53 4.21
CA LEU A 69 17.61 -16.93 3.92
C LEU A 69 18.92 -17.71 3.94
N ARG A 70 18.89 -18.87 4.59
CA ARG A 70 19.88 -19.93 4.44
C ARG A 70 19.15 -21.24 4.19
N TYR A 71 19.53 -21.94 3.13
CA TYR A 71 18.89 -23.20 2.77
C TYR A 71 19.86 -24.37 2.85
N ASP A 72 19.52 -25.34 3.69
CA ASP A 72 20.20 -26.64 3.74
C ASP A 72 19.45 -27.63 2.85
N SER A 73 20.03 -27.92 1.68
CA SER A 73 19.47 -28.84 0.70
C SER A 73 19.51 -30.30 1.15
N SER A 74 20.40 -30.67 2.08
CA SER A 74 20.52 -32.05 2.56
C SER A 74 19.38 -32.45 3.51
N THR A 75 18.93 -31.49 4.33
CA THR A 75 17.83 -31.67 5.28
C THR A 75 16.51 -31.07 4.77
N SER A 76 16.53 -30.35 3.65
CA SER A 76 15.39 -29.59 3.12
C SER A 76 14.83 -28.56 4.12
N ILE A 77 15.74 -27.96 4.90
CA ILE A 77 15.42 -26.96 5.92
C ILE A 77 15.80 -25.57 5.42
N LEU A 78 14.84 -24.64 5.48
CA LEU A 78 15.06 -23.22 5.26
C LEU A 78 15.07 -22.49 6.59
N TYR A 79 16.20 -21.86 6.88
CA TYR A 79 16.36 -20.93 7.98
C TYR A 79 16.03 -19.53 7.48
N LEU A 80 14.89 -19.00 7.92
CA LEU A 80 14.43 -17.65 7.62
C LEU A 80 14.68 -16.76 8.82
N ARG A 81 15.61 -15.81 8.72
CA ARG A 81 15.85 -14.83 9.78
C ARG A 81 15.13 -13.53 9.45
N ILE A 82 14.18 -13.14 10.31
CA ILE A 82 13.51 -11.85 10.23
C ILE A 82 14.38 -10.84 10.97
N ILE A 83 14.90 -9.83 10.24
CA ILE A 83 15.90 -8.91 10.79
C ILE A 83 15.21 -7.66 11.32
N SER A 84 14.57 -6.88 10.46
CA SER A 84 13.94 -5.62 10.84
C SER A 84 12.84 -5.20 9.89
N ALA A 85 11.98 -4.29 10.35
CA ALA A 85 11.12 -3.52 9.46
C ALA A 85 11.36 -2.02 9.64
N GLN A 86 11.10 -1.24 8.60
CA GLN A 86 11.24 0.21 8.60
C GLN A 86 9.96 0.89 8.14
N ASP A 87 9.79 2.15 8.58
CA ASP A 87 8.71 3.05 8.16
C ASP A 87 7.27 2.53 8.32
N LEU A 88 7.03 1.67 9.33
CA LEU A 88 5.69 1.11 9.61
C LEU A 88 4.63 2.18 9.94
N THR A 89 5.07 3.36 10.37
CA THR A 89 4.21 4.51 10.70
C THR A 89 3.36 4.96 9.51
N SER A 90 3.87 4.82 8.27
CA SER A 90 3.15 5.23 7.06
C SER A 90 1.89 4.37 6.82
N SER A 91 2.01 3.05 7.02
CA SER A 91 0.86 2.14 6.99
C SER A 91 -0.07 2.36 8.18
N TYR A 92 0.51 2.58 9.37
CA TYR A 92 -0.26 2.71 10.61
C TYR A 92 -1.07 4.02 10.69
N ARG A 93 -0.52 5.17 10.30
CA ARG A 93 -1.26 6.47 10.29
C ARG A 93 -2.44 6.47 9.34
N LYS A 94 -2.38 5.66 8.27
CA LYS A 94 -3.53 5.47 7.37
C LYS A 94 -4.68 4.75 8.07
N LEU A 95 -4.39 3.96 9.10
CA LEU A 95 -5.35 3.12 9.80
C LEU A 95 -5.87 3.76 11.10
N LYS A 96 -5.00 4.46 11.86
CA LYS A 96 -5.38 5.20 13.05
C LYS A 96 -4.94 6.66 12.98
N SER A 97 -5.91 7.57 13.08
CA SER A 97 -5.73 9.04 13.02
C SER A 97 -4.94 9.63 14.21
N SER A 98 -4.48 8.82 15.16
CA SER A 98 -3.76 9.31 16.34
C SER A 98 -2.25 9.29 16.13
N ILE A 99 -1.66 10.50 16.15
CA ILE A 99 -0.23 10.81 15.99
C ILE A 99 0.67 10.14 17.05
N THR A 100 0.12 9.59 18.13
CA THR A 100 0.87 9.17 19.32
C THR A 100 0.82 7.68 19.64
N THR A 101 0.31 6.82 18.74
CA THR A 101 0.18 5.41 19.12
C THR A 101 1.53 4.69 19.09
N ILE A 102 1.89 4.17 20.25
CA ILE A 102 2.93 3.19 20.49
C ILE A 102 2.63 1.95 19.65
N LEU A 103 3.45 1.67 18.63
CA LEU A 103 3.24 0.54 17.71
C LEU A 103 3.96 -0.70 18.25
N ASP A 104 3.19 -1.72 18.60
CA ASP A 104 3.68 -3.05 18.93
C ASP A 104 3.52 -3.93 17.70
N SER A 105 4.59 -4.57 17.20
CA SER A 105 4.53 -5.31 15.95
C SER A 105 5.18 -6.69 16.02
N TYR A 106 4.69 -7.58 15.16
CA TYR A 106 5.28 -8.89 14.91
C TYR A 106 5.11 -9.26 13.42
N VAL A 107 5.92 -10.21 12.96
CA VAL A 107 5.82 -10.77 11.61
C VAL A 107 5.30 -12.19 11.70
N ARG A 108 4.21 -12.48 11.00
CA ARG A 108 3.73 -13.83 10.75
C ARG A 108 4.22 -14.27 9.38
N VAL A 109 4.72 -15.49 9.26
CA VAL A 109 5.16 -16.08 7.99
C VAL A 109 4.45 -17.40 7.76
N VAL A 110 3.88 -17.56 6.58
CA VAL A 110 3.17 -18.77 6.16
C VAL A 110 3.82 -19.34 4.90
N LEU A 111 4.13 -20.63 4.93
CA LEU A 111 4.55 -21.35 3.72
C LEU A 111 3.31 -21.71 2.88
N LEU A 112 3.31 -21.29 1.63
CA LEU A 112 2.31 -21.58 0.62
C LEU A 112 2.82 -22.65 -0.36
N PRO A 113 1.92 -23.42 -1.01
CA PRO A 113 0.45 -23.31 -0.97
C PRO A 113 -0.24 -23.99 0.21
N GLU A 114 0.39 -24.97 0.85
CA GLU A 114 -0.28 -25.88 1.81
C GLU A 114 -0.69 -25.18 3.12
N LYS A 115 -0.08 -24.03 3.46
CA LYS A 115 -0.38 -23.25 4.69
C LYS A 115 -0.23 -24.07 5.98
N THR A 116 0.54 -25.15 5.95
CA THR A 116 0.74 -26.04 7.11
C THR A 116 1.71 -25.44 8.11
N GLN A 117 2.79 -24.81 7.62
CA GLN A 117 3.79 -24.16 8.46
C GLN A 117 3.48 -22.68 8.60
N LYS A 118 3.10 -22.27 9.82
CA LYS A 118 2.81 -20.89 10.19
C LYS A 118 3.63 -20.54 11.41
N LEU A 119 4.60 -19.66 11.24
CA LEU A 119 5.48 -19.20 12.31
C LEU A 119 5.29 -17.70 12.51
N LYS A 120 5.65 -17.21 13.69
CA LYS A 120 5.62 -15.77 13.98
C LYS A 120 6.78 -15.40 14.87
N THR A 121 7.27 -14.17 14.70
CA THR A 121 8.25 -13.60 15.62
C THR A 121 7.60 -13.26 16.95
N ARG A 122 8.46 -12.96 17.93
CA ARG A 122 8.07 -12.20 19.12
C ARG A 122 7.55 -10.82 18.74
N ILE A 123 6.78 -10.24 19.67
CA ILE A 123 6.26 -8.88 19.53
C ILE A 123 7.34 -7.90 20.00
N ILE A 124 7.70 -6.97 19.12
CA ILE A 124 8.56 -5.82 19.45
C ILE A 124 7.66 -4.63 19.72
N LYS A 125 7.80 -4.06 20.92
CA LYS A 125 6.90 -3.02 21.41
C LYS A 125 7.41 -1.62 21.12
N LYS A 126 6.49 -0.68 21.03
CA LYS A 126 6.76 0.76 21.07
C LYS A 126 7.70 1.30 20.00
N THR A 127 7.70 0.72 18.79
CA THR A 127 8.56 1.18 17.71
C THR A 127 7.95 0.95 16.34
N ALA A 128 8.11 1.92 15.45
CA ALA A 128 7.80 1.78 14.03
C ALA A 128 8.98 1.25 13.20
N GLN A 129 10.12 1.01 13.85
CA GLN A 129 11.33 0.41 13.28
C GLN A 129 11.75 -0.80 14.13
N PRO A 130 10.95 -1.87 14.16
CA PRO A 130 11.25 -3.04 14.98
C PRO A 130 12.50 -3.77 14.46
N PHE A 131 13.39 -4.14 15.38
CA PHE A 131 14.47 -5.09 15.15
C PHE A 131 14.08 -6.42 15.79
N TYR A 132 13.75 -7.41 14.95
CA TYR A 132 13.23 -8.70 15.38
C TYR A 132 14.36 -9.68 15.71
N ASP A 133 15.34 -9.75 14.80
CA ASP A 133 16.49 -10.65 14.85
C ASP A 133 16.12 -12.08 15.31
N GLU A 134 15.19 -12.69 14.59
CA GLU A 134 14.61 -13.98 14.96
C GLU A 134 14.62 -14.95 13.78
N THR A 135 15.17 -16.14 14.00
CA THR A 135 15.23 -17.20 13.00
C THR A 135 14.06 -18.16 13.16
N LEU A 136 13.30 -18.31 12.07
CA LEU A 136 12.19 -19.23 11.90
C LEU A 136 12.64 -20.39 11.00
N GLU A 137 12.30 -21.62 11.37
CA GLU A 137 12.73 -22.82 10.66
C GLU A 137 11.57 -23.44 9.88
N PHE A 138 11.70 -23.55 8.56
CA PHE A 138 10.73 -24.19 7.68
C PHE A 138 11.30 -25.48 7.13
N ASN A 139 10.56 -26.57 7.33
CA ASN A 139 10.92 -27.91 6.88
C ASN A 139 10.31 -28.22 5.51
N ASN A 140 10.82 -29.25 4.83
CA ASN A 140 10.26 -29.77 3.58
C ASN A 140 10.16 -28.71 2.47
N ILE A 141 11.15 -27.83 2.37
CA ILE A 141 11.24 -26.87 1.27
C ILE A 141 11.74 -27.60 0.03
N LYS A 142 11.00 -27.48 -1.07
CA LYS A 142 11.28 -28.12 -2.35
C LYS A 142 11.53 -27.08 -3.46
N GLY A 143 11.07 -25.85 -3.26
CA GLY A 143 11.28 -24.70 -4.15
C GLY A 143 10.43 -24.67 -5.42
N GLU A 144 9.75 -25.76 -5.74
CA GLU A 144 8.75 -25.79 -6.81
C GLU A 144 7.43 -25.23 -6.28
N GLU A 145 6.95 -24.13 -6.88
CA GLU A 145 5.67 -23.47 -6.59
C GLU A 145 5.46 -22.98 -5.13
N GLN A 146 6.49 -23.07 -4.29
CA GLN A 146 6.43 -22.63 -2.91
C GLN A 146 6.74 -21.13 -2.76
N SER A 147 6.06 -20.48 -1.83
CA SER A 147 6.29 -19.09 -1.49
C SER A 147 6.07 -18.82 -0.01
N LEU A 148 6.75 -17.80 0.51
CA LEU A 148 6.55 -17.30 1.87
C LEU A 148 5.65 -16.07 1.83
N LEU A 149 4.52 -16.15 2.53
CA LEU A 149 3.66 -15.00 2.79
C LEU A 149 4.02 -14.41 4.14
N PHE A 150 4.62 -13.22 4.12
CA PHE A 150 4.89 -12.42 5.29
C PHE A 150 3.70 -11.49 5.55
N THR A 151 3.26 -11.40 6.80
CA THR A 151 2.23 -10.46 7.27
C THR A 151 2.78 -9.73 8.49
N VAL A 152 3.07 -8.45 8.34
CA VAL A 152 3.48 -7.57 9.43
C VAL A 152 2.21 -7.01 10.06
N SER A 153 2.02 -7.24 11.36
CA SER A 153 0.80 -6.84 12.07
C SER A 153 1.11 -5.96 13.28
N SER A 154 0.23 -5.01 13.55
CA SER A 154 0.16 -4.27 14.81
C SER A 154 -0.60 -5.11 15.82
N TYR A 155 0.06 -5.44 16.91
CA TYR A 155 -0.52 -6.13 18.05
C TYR A 155 -1.29 -5.16 18.93
N ASP A 156 -2.49 -5.56 19.35
CA ASP A 156 -3.28 -4.84 20.37
C ASP A 156 -3.79 -5.85 21.41
N THR A 157 -3.85 -5.43 22.67
CA THR A 157 -4.33 -6.28 23.77
C THR A 157 -5.85 -6.35 23.84
N PHE A 158 -6.54 -5.30 23.40
CA PHE A 158 -7.98 -5.16 23.57
C PHE A 158 -8.75 -5.23 22.25
N THR A 159 -8.08 -4.99 21.13
CA THR A 159 -8.69 -5.01 19.80
C THR A 159 -8.06 -6.07 18.91
N ARG A 160 -8.60 -6.22 17.70
CA ARG A 160 -8.09 -7.19 16.73
C ARG A 160 -6.80 -6.64 16.13
N ASP A 161 -5.79 -7.50 15.99
CA ASP A 161 -4.55 -7.15 15.31
C ASP A 161 -4.81 -6.58 13.91
N GLU A 162 -4.08 -5.52 13.59
CA GLU A 162 -4.21 -4.78 12.33
C GLU A 162 -3.05 -5.12 11.39
N ILE A 163 -3.33 -5.42 10.13
CA ILE A 163 -2.29 -5.71 9.13
C ILE A 163 -1.67 -4.39 8.65
N LEU A 164 -0.36 -4.25 8.86
CA LEU A 164 0.44 -3.09 8.43
C LEU A 164 0.95 -3.27 7.00
N GLY A 165 1.21 -4.50 6.59
CA GLY A 165 1.67 -4.82 5.25
C GLY A 165 1.93 -6.30 5.08
N GLU A 166 1.96 -6.73 3.83
CA GLU A 166 2.23 -8.09 3.42
C GLU A 166 3.26 -8.12 2.29
N LEU A 167 3.96 -9.24 2.20
CA LEU A 167 4.93 -9.54 1.15
C LEU A 167 4.78 -11.01 0.77
N LEU A 168 4.60 -11.28 -0.53
CA LEU A 168 4.71 -12.63 -1.08
C LEU A 168 6.09 -12.81 -1.70
N PHE A 169 6.87 -13.74 -1.15
CA PHE A 169 8.23 -14.02 -1.62
C PHE A 169 8.31 -15.43 -2.21
N PRO A 170 8.55 -15.58 -3.53
CA PRO A 170 8.67 -16.88 -4.16
C PRO A 170 9.98 -17.57 -3.74
N LEU A 171 9.93 -18.87 -3.47
CA LEU A 171 11.08 -19.71 -3.15
C LEU A 171 11.55 -20.49 -4.39
N ASN A 172 11.80 -19.81 -5.51
CA ASN A 172 12.21 -20.50 -6.73
C ASN A 172 13.61 -21.15 -6.60
N SER A 173 13.93 -22.08 -7.50
CA SER A 173 15.18 -22.84 -7.47
C SER A 173 16.44 -21.95 -7.49
N SER A 174 16.39 -20.80 -8.19
CA SER A 174 17.51 -19.85 -8.21
C SER A 174 17.78 -19.25 -6.83
N ILE A 175 16.73 -18.82 -6.13
CA ILE A 175 16.84 -18.27 -4.77
C ILE A 175 17.37 -19.33 -3.80
N LEU A 176 16.84 -20.55 -3.87
CA LEU A 176 17.29 -21.63 -2.99
C LEU A 176 18.75 -22.02 -3.26
N ASN A 177 19.18 -22.08 -4.52
CA ASN A 177 20.57 -22.36 -4.88
C ASN A 177 21.50 -21.29 -4.31
N LEU A 178 21.17 -20.01 -4.52
CA LEU A 178 21.94 -18.91 -3.95
C LEU A 178 22.00 -19.03 -2.41
N ALA A 179 20.87 -19.29 -1.75
CA ALA A 179 20.78 -19.41 -0.29
C ALA A 179 21.56 -20.62 0.27
N THR A 180 21.86 -21.62 -0.56
CA THR A 180 22.78 -22.72 -0.22
C THR A 180 24.24 -22.31 -0.41
N MET A 181 24.58 -21.56 -1.46
CA MET A 181 25.96 -21.18 -1.77
C MET A 181 26.53 -20.09 -0.86
N GLU A 182 25.76 -19.05 -0.54
CA GLU A 182 26.27 -17.85 0.14
C GLU A 182 26.20 -17.92 1.68
N LYS A 183 25.80 -19.09 2.24
CA LYS A 183 25.51 -19.33 3.66
C LYS A 183 24.42 -18.45 4.29
N GLU A 184 24.18 -17.22 3.82
CA GLU A 184 23.08 -16.36 4.24
C GLU A 184 22.88 -15.21 3.23
N ILE A 185 21.69 -15.12 2.62
CA ILE A 185 21.35 -14.06 1.66
C ILE A 185 20.32 -13.13 2.26
N THR A 186 20.61 -11.83 2.25
CA THR A 186 19.73 -10.80 2.79
C THR A 186 18.91 -10.13 1.68
N PHE A 187 17.62 -9.94 1.95
CA PHE A 187 16.68 -9.23 1.12
C PHE A 187 16.04 -8.10 1.91
N THR A 188 15.89 -6.94 1.27
CA THR A 188 15.02 -5.85 1.73
C THR A 188 13.93 -5.67 0.70
N LYS A 189 12.67 -5.80 1.12
CA LYS A 189 11.50 -5.73 0.23
C LYS A 189 10.42 -4.86 0.84
N ASP A 190 9.74 -4.11 0.00
CA ASP A 190 8.59 -3.32 0.41
C ASP A 190 7.46 -4.22 0.87
N ILE A 191 6.75 -3.80 1.91
CA ILE A 191 5.51 -4.43 2.36
C ILE A 191 4.32 -3.57 1.93
N MET A 192 3.29 -4.21 1.40
CA MET A 192 2.13 -3.51 0.86
C MET A 192 0.81 -4.17 1.26
N SER A 193 -0.30 -3.48 1.06
CA SER A 193 -1.62 -4.08 1.32
C SER A 193 -1.84 -5.32 0.44
N ARG A 194 -2.50 -6.35 0.99
CA ARG A 194 -2.86 -7.61 0.30
C ARG A 194 -3.36 -7.41 -1.13
N TYR A 195 -4.27 -6.45 -1.31
CA TYR A 195 -4.90 -6.17 -2.60
C TYR A 195 -3.89 -5.68 -3.65
N LYS A 196 -2.89 -4.90 -3.24
CA LYS A 196 -1.81 -4.46 -4.14
C LYS A 196 -0.88 -5.61 -4.49
N GLN A 197 -0.56 -6.48 -3.52
CA GLN A 197 0.28 -7.65 -3.78
C GLN A 197 -0.40 -8.62 -4.77
N LEU A 198 -1.69 -8.91 -4.58
CA LEU A 198 -2.47 -9.74 -5.49
C LEU A 198 -2.63 -9.08 -6.88
N SER A 199 -2.73 -7.74 -6.94
CA SER A 199 -2.83 -7.03 -8.22
C SER A 199 -1.58 -7.11 -9.10
N ILE A 200 -0.40 -7.29 -8.50
CA ILE A 200 0.87 -7.39 -9.23
C ILE A 200 1.09 -8.81 -9.77
N GLN A 201 0.55 -9.84 -9.10
CA GLN A 201 0.89 -11.24 -9.40
C GLN A 201 -0.24 -12.07 -9.99
N GLU A 202 -1.51 -11.68 -9.80
CA GLU A 202 -2.65 -12.57 -10.10
C GLU A 202 -3.82 -11.92 -10.85
N LEU A 203 -3.78 -10.63 -11.19
CA LEU A 203 -4.89 -10.03 -11.93
C LEU A 203 -4.51 -9.93 -13.41
N GLY A 204 -5.24 -10.68 -14.23
CA GLY A 204 -5.21 -10.47 -15.66
C GLY A 204 -5.57 -9.04 -16.05
N GLU A 205 -5.20 -8.67 -17.26
CA GLU A 205 -5.46 -7.35 -17.81
C GLU A 205 -6.79 -7.36 -18.56
N VAL A 206 -7.53 -6.25 -18.48
CA VAL A 206 -8.77 -6.05 -19.24
C VAL A 206 -8.64 -4.76 -20.03
N LEU A 207 -8.77 -4.86 -21.35
CA LEU A 207 -8.84 -3.73 -22.26
C LEU A 207 -10.31 -3.38 -22.52
N ILE A 208 -10.69 -2.14 -22.25
CA ILE A 208 -12.06 -1.64 -22.37
C ILE A 208 -12.07 -0.40 -23.26
N SER A 209 -13.08 -0.27 -24.12
CA SER A 209 -13.43 0.97 -24.81
C SER A 209 -14.65 1.60 -24.12
N LEU A 210 -14.57 2.91 -23.88
CA LEU A 210 -15.67 3.70 -23.35
C LEU A 210 -16.09 4.75 -24.39
N SER A 211 -17.39 4.91 -24.58
CA SER A 211 -17.97 5.97 -25.42
C SER A 211 -19.15 6.60 -24.68
N TYR A 212 -19.16 7.93 -24.56
CA TYR A 212 -20.28 8.67 -23.96
C TYR A 212 -20.96 9.51 -25.03
N GLN A 213 -22.29 9.40 -25.10
CA GLN A 213 -23.12 10.21 -25.98
C GLN A 213 -24.01 11.15 -25.15
N PRO A 214 -23.61 12.42 -24.97
CA PRO A 214 -24.30 13.36 -24.08
C PRO A 214 -25.75 13.63 -24.46
N SER A 215 -26.05 13.63 -25.76
CA SER A 215 -27.40 13.93 -26.27
C SER A 215 -28.45 12.90 -25.86
N ILE A 216 -28.04 11.69 -25.53
CA ILE A 216 -28.91 10.60 -25.06
C ILE A 216 -28.54 10.14 -23.64
N GLY A 217 -27.61 10.83 -22.98
CA GLY A 217 -27.13 10.49 -21.63
C GLY A 217 -26.57 9.07 -21.48
N THR A 218 -26.10 8.45 -22.57
CA THR A 218 -25.73 7.02 -22.59
C THR A 218 -24.22 6.84 -22.61
N ILE A 219 -23.70 6.01 -21.70
CA ILE A 219 -22.32 5.51 -21.72
C ILE A 219 -22.34 4.08 -22.25
N THR A 220 -21.57 3.82 -23.30
CA THR A 220 -21.30 2.48 -23.85
C THR A 220 -19.94 2.01 -23.38
N ILE A 221 -19.90 0.82 -22.78
CA ILE A 221 -18.68 0.16 -22.30
C ILE A 221 -18.52 -1.13 -23.10
N ILE A 222 -17.40 -1.28 -23.82
CA ILE A 222 -17.09 -2.47 -24.61
C ILE A 222 -15.84 -3.11 -24.04
N VAL A 223 -15.94 -4.37 -23.60
CA VAL A 223 -14.77 -5.17 -23.24
C VAL A 223 -14.13 -5.69 -24.52
N LEU A 224 -12.95 -5.16 -24.86
CA LEU A 224 -12.24 -5.48 -26.10
C LEU A 224 -11.38 -6.74 -25.96
N LYS A 225 -10.67 -6.88 -24.84
CA LYS A 225 -9.75 -7.99 -24.61
C LYS A 225 -9.60 -8.26 -23.13
N VAL A 226 -9.37 -9.52 -22.80
CA VAL A 226 -9.02 -9.96 -21.46
C VAL A 226 -7.82 -10.90 -21.57
N THR A 227 -6.73 -10.63 -20.86
CA THR A 227 -5.47 -11.40 -20.90
C THR A 227 -5.01 -11.79 -19.51
N ASN A 228 -4.29 -12.91 -19.38
CA ASN A 228 -3.65 -13.34 -18.13
C ASN A 228 -4.58 -13.43 -16.92
N LEU A 229 -5.88 -13.68 -17.12
CA LEU A 229 -6.78 -13.90 -15.99
C LEU A 229 -6.35 -15.15 -15.22
N PRO A 230 -6.37 -15.10 -13.88
CA PRO A 230 -6.13 -16.27 -13.07
C PRO A 230 -7.25 -17.29 -13.34
N GLN A 231 -6.88 -18.56 -13.53
CA GLN A 231 -7.87 -19.63 -13.51
C GLN A 231 -8.43 -19.74 -12.10
N ILE A 232 -9.69 -19.34 -11.93
CA ILE A 232 -10.44 -19.65 -10.71
C ILE A 232 -10.73 -21.15 -10.74
N GLY A 233 -9.83 -21.94 -10.14
CA GLY A 233 -10.10 -23.33 -9.84
C GLY A 233 -11.33 -23.43 -8.93
N ALA A 234 -12.23 -24.36 -9.22
CA ALA A 234 -13.47 -24.64 -8.50
C ALA A 234 -13.29 -25.05 -7.01
N SER A 235 -12.08 -24.94 -6.45
CA SER A 235 -11.69 -25.43 -5.13
C SER A 235 -11.66 -24.36 -4.03
N ARG A 236 -12.22 -23.16 -4.26
CA ARG A 236 -12.33 -22.10 -3.23
C ARG A 236 -13.70 -21.97 -2.55
N LEU A 237 -14.59 -22.95 -2.76
CA LEU A 237 -15.86 -23.06 -2.04
C LEU A 237 -15.89 -24.34 -1.18
N ILE A 238 -15.03 -24.44 -0.16
CA ILE A 238 -15.28 -25.26 1.04
C ILE A 238 -14.60 -24.57 2.23
#